data_AF-A0A7V3F9A1-F1
#
_entry.id   AF-A0A7V3F9A1-F1
#
_cell.length_a   1.000
_cell.length_b   1.000
_cell.length_c   1.000
_cell.angle_alpha   90.00
_cell.angle_beta   90.00
_cell.angle_gamma   90.00
#
_symmetry.space_group_name_H-M   'P 1'
#
loop_
_entity.id
_entity.type
_entity.pdbx_description
1 polymer ?
#
loop_
_entity_poly.entity_id
_entity_poly.type
_entity_poly.pdbx_seq_one_letter_code
_entity_poly.pdbx_strand_id
1 'polypeptide(L)'
;MAADDGRVGHVRTPAPPPSRHGRLGEIPRCAAPDAALLSVLTPPRLPPRHPKTDAVNTRHHTTPLPSSKEPDACPPAQTLTPRARCLITGVPTASWGTSRTKEDSVMQGEPTAYRVEDPGVRALFSEASRYQAWLDVEAALAQAQAELGIIPESAAAEITRKAHLPFLNLDNIRAGLARTGHSLVPLIWELDRVCEGDAGGYVHWGATTQNIQQTGQLLLLRRAHKIFLTQLATILRALADLAERTKDMLLPGRTHGQ
;
A
#
# COMPACT_ATOMS: atom_id res chain seq x y z
N MET A 1 -34.63 -32.87 -56.90
CA MET A 1 -33.30 -32.43 -57.38
C MET A 1 -33.18 -30.94 -57.05
N ALA A 2 -32.24 -30.42 -56.27
CA ALA A 2 -31.18 -30.96 -55.42
C ALA A 2 -30.87 -29.87 -54.37
N ALA A 3 -30.40 -30.28 -53.19
CA ALA A 3 -29.95 -29.42 -52.11
C ALA A 3 -28.62 -28.74 -52.46
N ASP A 4 -28.39 -27.52 -51.96
CA ASP A 4 -27.05 -26.90 -51.91
C ASP A 4 -26.77 -26.48 -50.46
N ASP A 5 -25.91 -27.26 -49.82
CA ASP A 5 -25.49 -27.14 -48.43
C ASP A 5 -24.15 -26.40 -48.41
N GLY A 6 -24.17 -25.10 -48.09
CA GLY A 6 -22.99 -24.25 -48.01
C GLY A 6 -22.10 -24.60 -46.82
N ARG A 7 -21.03 -25.38 -47.06
CA ARG A 7 -19.98 -25.69 -46.09
C ARG A 7 -19.18 -24.43 -45.70
N VAL A 8 -19.22 -24.07 -44.42
CA VAL A 8 -18.31 -23.12 -43.78
C VAL A 8 -16.95 -23.79 -43.59
N GLY A 9 -15.89 -23.17 -44.12
CA GLY A 9 -14.51 -23.66 -44.00
C GLY A 9 -14.00 -23.59 -42.54
N HIS A 10 -13.63 -24.74 -41.99
CA HIS A 10 -12.97 -24.83 -40.69
C HIS A 10 -11.48 -24.48 -40.83
N VAL A 11 -11.04 -23.41 -40.18
CA VAL A 11 -9.62 -23.09 -39.97
C VAL A 11 -9.03 -24.17 -39.05
N ARG A 12 -8.05 -24.93 -39.53
CA ARG A 12 -7.33 -25.92 -38.74
C ARG A 12 -6.34 -25.22 -37.82
N THR A 13 -6.58 -25.24 -36.52
CA THR A 13 -5.57 -24.96 -35.50
C THR A 13 -4.56 -26.13 -35.42
N PRO A 14 -3.25 -25.88 -35.38
CA PRO A 14 -2.27 -26.94 -35.16
C PRO A 14 -2.36 -27.49 -33.72
N ALA A 15 -2.15 -28.80 -33.58
CA ALA A 15 -2.23 -29.50 -32.31
C ALA A 15 -1.06 -29.15 -31.37
N PRO A 16 -1.29 -29.07 -30.05
CA PRO A 16 -0.22 -28.81 -29.08
C PRO A 16 0.76 -30.00 -28.97
N PRO A 17 2.05 -29.76 -28.69
CA PRO A 17 3.04 -30.82 -28.52
C PRO A 17 2.79 -31.66 -27.24
N PRO A 18 3.27 -32.92 -27.20
CA PRO A 18 3.03 -33.82 -26.08
C PRO A 18 3.72 -33.36 -24.79
N SER A 19 3.00 -33.47 -23.67
CA SER A 19 3.45 -33.12 -22.33
C SER A 19 4.62 -34.00 -21.89
N ARG A 20 5.80 -33.40 -21.70
CA ARG A 20 6.91 -34.04 -20.98
C ARG A 20 6.69 -33.84 -19.49
N HIS A 21 6.31 -34.90 -18.78
CA HIS A 21 6.34 -34.94 -17.32
C HIS A 21 7.80 -34.96 -16.83
N GLY A 22 8.41 -33.77 -16.75
CA GLY A 22 9.65 -33.53 -16.03
C GLY A 22 9.35 -33.34 -14.53
N ARG A 23 10.18 -33.96 -13.68
CA ARG A 23 10.09 -33.86 -12.21
C ARG A 23 10.12 -32.40 -11.78
N LEU A 24 9.19 -32.01 -10.92
CA LEU A 24 9.16 -30.71 -10.26
C LEU A 24 10.48 -30.49 -9.51
N GLY A 25 11.35 -29.64 -10.08
CA GLY A 25 12.48 -29.05 -9.35
C GLY A 25 11.94 -28.10 -8.28
N GLU A 26 12.65 -28.02 -7.16
CA GLU A 26 12.28 -27.23 -5.99
C GLU A 26 12.05 -25.76 -6.35
N ILE A 27 10.87 -25.24 -5.99
CA ILE A 27 10.54 -23.81 -6.08
C ILE A 27 11.42 -23.07 -5.06
N PRO A 28 12.21 -22.05 -5.46
CA PRO A 28 12.96 -21.26 -4.49
C PRO A 28 11.99 -20.53 -3.56
N ARG A 29 12.15 -20.75 -2.25
CA ARG A 29 11.35 -20.10 -1.20
C ARG A 29 11.48 -18.58 -1.34
N CYS A 30 10.36 -17.86 -1.37
CA CYS A 30 10.32 -16.41 -1.25
C CYS A 30 11.20 -15.96 -0.08
N ALA A 31 12.13 -15.04 -0.35
CA ALA A 31 13.00 -14.46 0.66
C ALA A 31 12.16 -13.94 1.85
N ALA A 32 12.55 -14.35 3.06
CA ALA A 32 11.95 -13.86 4.29
C ALA A 32 12.05 -12.33 4.38
N PRO A 33 11.09 -11.65 5.02
CA PRO A 33 11.16 -10.20 5.21
C PRO A 33 12.43 -9.84 6.00
N ASP A 34 13.00 -8.70 5.64
CA ASP A 34 14.19 -8.10 6.23
C ASP A 34 14.16 -8.16 7.77
N ALA A 35 15.24 -8.66 8.38
CA ALA A 35 15.35 -8.84 9.84
C ALA A 35 15.14 -7.52 10.61
N ALA A 36 15.39 -6.38 9.97
CA ALA A 36 15.13 -5.06 10.52
C ALA A 36 13.62 -4.74 10.74
N LEU A 37 12.71 -5.39 10.00
CA LEU A 37 11.26 -5.21 10.17
C LEU A 37 10.71 -6.04 11.35
N LEU A 38 11.32 -7.19 11.65
CA LEU A 38 10.90 -8.04 12.77
C LEU A 38 11.28 -7.44 14.14
N SER A 39 12.37 -6.69 14.24
CA SER A 39 12.79 -6.10 15.52
C SER A 39 11.86 -4.97 15.99
N VAL A 40 11.17 -4.29 15.07
CA VAL A 40 10.21 -3.21 15.39
C VAL A 40 8.87 -3.76 15.87
N LEU A 41 8.52 -4.98 15.47
CA LEU A 41 7.24 -5.64 15.77
C LEU A 41 7.29 -6.57 16.98
N THR A 42 8.44 -6.69 17.65
CA THR A 42 8.57 -7.54 18.84
C THR A 42 8.34 -6.69 20.10
N PRO A 43 7.19 -6.80 20.79
CA PRO A 43 6.95 -6.04 22.02
C PRO A 43 7.94 -6.48 23.11
N PRO A 44 8.39 -5.56 23.99
CA PRO A 44 9.20 -5.94 25.15
C PRO A 44 8.43 -6.90 26.05
N ARG A 45 9.12 -7.92 26.60
CA ARG A 45 8.53 -8.86 27.56
C ARG A 45 7.97 -8.08 28.75
N LEU A 46 6.66 -8.17 28.96
CA LEU A 46 6.01 -7.66 30.18
C LEU A 46 6.56 -8.41 31.41
N PRO A 47 6.80 -7.71 32.53
CA PRO A 47 7.15 -8.36 33.79
C PRO A 47 5.99 -9.25 34.30
N PRO A 48 6.27 -10.29 35.11
CA PRO A 48 5.25 -11.20 35.61
C PRO A 48 4.22 -10.44 36.46
N ARG A 49 2.93 -10.78 36.28
CA ARG A 49 1.83 -10.22 37.08
C ARG A 49 2.03 -10.62 38.55
N HIS A 50 1.94 -9.64 39.46
CA HIS A 50 1.85 -9.92 40.88
C HIS A 50 0.60 -10.78 41.18
N PRO A 51 0.70 -11.74 42.13
CA PRO A 51 -0.43 -12.58 42.50
C PRO A 51 -1.57 -11.70 43.05
N LYS A 52 -2.80 -12.03 42.66
CA LYS A 52 -3.99 -11.40 43.22
C LYS A 52 -4.03 -11.73 44.72
N THR A 53 -3.88 -10.71 45.57
CA THR A 53 -4.15 -10.85 46.99
C THR A 53 -5.65 -11.09 47.18
N ASP A 54 -5.98 -12.21 47.80
CA ASP A 54 -7.34 -12.56 48.18
C ASP A 54 -7.98 -11.46 49.04
N ALA A 55 -9.25 -11.20 48.77
CA ALA A 55 -10.06 -10.24 49.52
C ALA A 55 -10.10 -10.64 51.00
N VAL A 56 -9.34 -9.94 51.83
CA VAL A 56 -9.48 -10.00 53.28
C VAL A 56 -10.74 -9.23 53.66
N ASN A 57 -11.76 -9.97 54.10
CA ASN A 57 -12.97 -9.47 54.72
C ASN A 57 -12.62 -8.88 56.11
N THR A 58 -12.33 -7.59 56.19
CA THR A 58 -12.26 -6.87 57.47
C THR A 58 -13.63 -6.31 57.83
N ARG A 59 -14.26 -6.95 58.82
CA ARG A 59 -15.47 -6.47 59.52
C ARG A 59 -15.26 -5.03 59.99
N HIS A 60 -16.27 -4.19 59.80
CA HIS A 60 -16.33 -2.83 60.32
C HIS A 60 -16.21 -2.82 61.85
N HIS A 61 -15.05 -2.39 62.35
CA HIS A 61 -14.92 -1.84 63.70
C HIS A 61 -14.66 -0.34 63.57
N THR A 62 -15.70 0.45 63.83
CA THR A 62 -15.61 1.90 64.01
C THR A 62 -14.96 2.17 65.36
N THR A 63 -13.70 2.61 65.35
CA THR A 63 -13.06 3.25 66.50
C THR A 63 -13.02 4.75 66.25
N PRO A 64 -13.43 5.62 67.20
CA PRO A 64 -13.39 7.06 66.97
C PRO A 64 -11.93 7.55 66.98
N LEU A 65 -11.52 8.28 65.94
CA LEU A 65 -10.24 8.98 65.89
C LEU A 65 -10.25 10.18 66.88
N PRO A 66 -9.17 10.40 67.65
CA PRO A 66 -9.03 11.60 68.44
C PRO A 66 -8.74 12.82 67.55
N SER A 67 -9.38 13.94 67.89
CA SER A 67 -9.11 15.28 67.34
C SER A 67 -7.61 15.59 67.40
N SER A 68 -6.99 15.73 66.23
CA SER A 68 -5.64 16.26 66.12
C SER A 68 -5.60 17.34 65.02
N LYS A 69 -5.20 18.52 65.50
CA LYS A 69 -4.84 19.78 64.86
C LYS A 69 -4.53 19.73 63.36
N GLU A 70 -5.11 20.70 62.64
CA GLU A 70 -4.76 21.07 61.26
C GLU A 70 -3.23 21.21 61.11
N PRO A 71 -2.60 20.59 60.10
CA PRO A 71 -1.28 20.98 59.66
C PRO A 71 -1.36 22.20 58.73
N ASP A 72 -0.37 23.07 58.89
CA ASP A 72 -0.25 24.40 58.29
C ASP A 72 -0.53 24.48 56.78
N ALA A 73 -1.07 25.64 56.40
CA ALA A 73 -1.45 26.01 55.05
C ALA A 73 -0.36 25.74 53.99
N CYS A 74 -0.80 25.16 52.86
CA CYS A 74 -0.04 25.08 51.62
C CYS A 74 0.39 26.50 51.17
N PRO A 75 1.67 26.75 50.84
CA PRO A 75 2.07 28.04 50.28
C PRO A 75 1.38 28.26 48.92
N PRO A 76 0.96 29.49 48.59
CA PRO A 76 0.24 29.76 47.35
C PRO A 76 1.11 29.43 46.14
N ALA A 77 0.49 28.78 45.15
CA ALA A 77 1.08 28.45 43.87
C ALA A 77 1.75 29.69 43.27
N GLN A 78 3.06 29.61 43.01
CA GLN A 78 3.77 30.66 42.27
C GLN A 78 3.16 30.75 40.87
N THR A 79 2.62 31.92 40.56
CA THR A 79 2.13 32.30 39.25
C THR A 79 3.27 32.25 38.24
N LEU A 80 3.27 31.24 37.37
CA LEU A 80 4.13 31.23 36.19
C LEU A 80 3.71 32.38 35.27
N THR A 81 4.56 33.39 35.17
CA THR A 81 4.40 34.49 34.22
C THR A 81 4.68 34.01 32.79
N PRO A 82 3.91 34.44 31.77
CA PRO A 82 4.22 34.10 30.39
C PRO A 82 5.28 35.06 29.87
N ARG A 83 6.56 34.73 30.05
CA ARG A 83 7.64 35.42 29.34
C ARG A 83 8.67 34.42 28.79
N ALA A 84 8.38 33.91 27.60
CA ALA A 84 9.39 33.61 26.61
C ALA A 84 8.74 33.67 25.22
N ARG A 85 8.84 34.84 24.58
CA ARG A 85 8.51 35.03 23.17
C ARG A 85 9.62 34.31 22.40
N CYS A 86 9.35 33.12 21.87
CA CYS A 86 10.28 32.43 20.99
C CYS A 86 10.40 33.24 19.69
N LEU A 87 11.44 34.05 19.58
CA LEU A 87 11.82 34.75 18.37
C LEU A 87 12.47 33.74 17.41
N ILE A 88 11.65 33.01 16.65
CA ILE A 88 12.12 32.40 15.40
C ILE A 88 12.01 33.47 14.33
N THR A 89 13.04 34.29 14.20
CA THR A 89 13.22 35.18 13.06
C THR A 89 13.75 34.36 11.89
N GLY A 90 12.97 34.29 10.79
CA GLY A 90 13.44 33.79 9.49
C GLY A 90 12.62 32.66 8.89
N VAL A 91 11.41 32.96 8.43
CA VAL A 91 10.78 32.18 7.35
C VAL A 91 10.62 33.15 6.18
N PRO A 92 11.27 32.92 5.02
CA PRO A 92 11.05 33.75 3.86
C PRO A 92 9.58 33.59 3.44
N THR A 93 8.86 34.69 3.32
CA THR A 93 7.57 34.74 2.63
C THR A 93 7.82 34.48 1.16
N ALA A 94 7.97 33.22 0.77
CA ALA A 94 7.82 32.82 -0.61
C ALA A 94 6.40 33.17 -1.01
N SER A 95 6.22 34.09 -1.95
CA SER A 95 4.95 34.32 -2.61
C SER A 95 4.64 33.05 -3.42
N TRP A 96 3.63 32.29 -3.02
CA TRP A 96 3.17 31.12 -3.74
C TRP A 96 2.44 31.58 -5.00
N GLY A 97 3.21 31.91 -6.04
CA GLY A 97 2.70 31.98 -7.40
C GLY A 97 2.42 30.56 -7.87
N THR A 98 1.23 30.04 -7.59
CA THR A 98 0.78 28.79 -8.21
C THR A 98 0.29 29.12 -9.62
N SER A 99 1.17 28.99 -10.61
CA SER A 99 0.74 28.81 -11.99
C SER A 99 -0.01 27.49 -12.07
N ARG A 100 -1.33 27.58 -11.95
CA ARG A 100 -2.25 26.45 -11.99
C ARG A 100 -2.30 25.93 -13.43
N THR A 101 -1.63 24.81 -13.69
CA THR A 101 -1.76 24.11 -14.97
C THR A 101 -3.14 23.48 -15.07
N LYS A 102 -3.71 23.53 -16.27
CA LYS A 102 -5.11 23.16 -16.55
C LYS A 102 -5.39 21.67 -16.27
N GLU A 103 -4.35 20.84 -16.22
CA GLU A 103 -4.40 19.43 -15.86
C GLU A 103 -4.80 19.13 -14.40
N ASP A 104 -4.63 20.07 -13.45
CA ASP A 104 -4.96 19.83 -12.03
C ASP A 104 -6.48 19.80 -11.74
N SER A 105 -7.32 20.07 -12.74
CA SER A 105 -8.75 20.34 -12.55
C SER A 105 -9.69 19.13 -12.60
N VAL A 106 -9.21 17.94 -13.00
CA VAL A 106 -10.11 16.80 -13.31
C VAL A 106 -10.28 15.80 -12.14
N MET A 107 -9.65 16.04 -10.99
CA MET A 107 -9.90 15.27 -9.75
C MET A 107 -10.57 16.14 -8.68
N GLN A 108 -11.72 16.72 -9.01
CA GLN A 108 -12.64 17.27 -8.00
C GLN A 108 -13.36 16.08 -7.35
N GLY A 109 -13.04 15.54 -6.19
CA GLY A 109 -12.18 15.98 -5.09
C GLY A 109 -12.93 15.54 -3.83
N GLU A 110 -12.85 14.25 -3.50
CA GLU A 110 -13.47 13.67 -2.31
C GLU A 110 -13.34 14.63 -1.12
N PRO A 111 -14.41 14.91 -0.33
CA PRO A 111 -14.38 15.96 0.69
C PRO A 111 -13.22 15.85 1.70
N THR A 112 -12.67 14.66 1.88
CA THR A 112 -11.53 14.39 2.76
C THR A 112 -10.17 14.66 2.13
N ALA A 113 -10.07 14.75 0.79
CA ALA A 113 -8.82 14.88 0.05
C ALA A 113 -8.02 16.16 0.37
N TYR A 114 -8.68 17.19 0.90
CA TYR A 114 -8.09 18.48 1.25
C TYR A 114 -7.81 18.66 2.75
N ARG A 115 -8.32 17.76 3.61
CA ARG A 115 -8.25 17.92 5.07
C ARG A 115 -7.10 17.17 5.72
N VAL A 116 -6.57 16.17 5.04
CA VAL A 116 -5.49 15.31 5.53
C VAL A 116 -4.37 15.31 4.49
N GLU A 117 -3.14 15.58 4.93
CA GLU A 117 -1.96 15.47 4.09
C GLU A 117 -1.82 14.03 3.58
N ASP A 118 -1.67 13.87 2.26
CA ASP A 118 -1.50 12.54 1.66
C ASP A 118 -0.04 12.10 1.84
N PRO A 119 0.23 10.96 2.51
CA PRO A 119 1.58 10.42 2.65
C PRO A 119 2.11 9.79 1.35
N GLY A 120 1.50 10.08 0.20
CA GLY A 120 1.83 9.54 -1.12
C GLY A 120 0.96 8.37 -1.58
N VAL A 121 -0.12 8.05 -0.87
CA VAL A 121 -1.01 6.92 -1.24
C VAL A 121 -1.83 7.26 -2.48
N ARG A 122 -2.26 8.52 -2.64
CA ARG A 122 -3.07 8.94 -3.79
C ARG A 122 -2.34 8.73 -5.12
N ALA A 123 -1.05 9.05 -5.16
CA ALA A 123 -0.22 8.88 -6.35
C ALA A 123 -0.15 7.41 -6.81
N LEU A 124 -0.11 6.46 -5.88
CA LEU A 124 -0.09 5.02 -6.17
C LEU A 124 -1.34 4.55 -6.91
N PHE A 125 -2.49 5.19 -6.66
CA PHE A 125 -3.76 4.82 -7.28
C PHE A 125 -4.16 5.75 -8.43
N SER A 126 -3.23 6.55 -8.95
CA SER A 126 -3.44 7.28 -10.22
C SER A 126 -3.62 6.33 -11.41
N GLU A 127 -4.25 6.80 -12.48
CA GLU A 127 -4.41 6.04 -13.74
C GLU A 127 -3.05 5.54 -14.26
N ALA A 128 -2.06 6.43 -14.35
CA ALA A 128 -0.72 6.11 -14.81
C ALA A 128 -0.05 5.02 -13.96
N SER A 129 -0.15 5.12 -12.63
CA SER A 129 0.41 4.11 -11.72
C SER A 129 -0.27 2.75 -11.88
N ARG A 130 -1.60 2.72 -12.10
CA ARG A 130 -2.34 1.47 -12.36
C ARG A 130 -1.93 0.84 -13.69
N TYR A 131 -1.84 1.62 -14.76
CA TYR A 131 -1.40 1.12 -16.07
C TYR A 131 0.03 0.59 -16.00
N GLN A 132 0.95 1.31 -15.35
CA GLN A 132 2.30 0.80 -15.16
C GLN A 132 2.31 -0.49 -14.35
N ALA A 133 1.49 -0.62 -13.29
CA ALA A 133 1.40 -1.87 -12.53
C ALA A 133 0.87 -3.05 -13.39
N TRP A 134 -0.02 -2.81 -14.36
CA TRP A 134 -0.47 -3.84 -15.29
C TRP A 134 0.64 -4.22 -16.28
N LEU A 135 1.38 -3.23 -16.81
CA LEU A 135 2.54 -3.47 -17.66
C LEU A 135 3.65 -4.25 -16.93
N ASP A 136 3.91 -3.92 -15.65
CA ASP A 136 4.86 -4.65 -14.80
C ASP A 136 4.50 -6.14 -14.71
N VAL A 137 3.19 -6.45 -14.64
CA VAL A 137 2.69 -7.84 -14.59
C VAL A 137 2.80 -8.53 -15.96
N GLU A 138 2.49 -7.84 -17.06
CA GLU A 138 2.67 -8.37 -18.42
C GLU A 138 4.14 -8.72 -18.70
N ALA A 139 5.06 -7.85 -18.31
CA ALA A 139 6.50 -8.10 -18.43
C ALA A 139 6.92 -9.33 -17.62
N ALA A 140 6.50 -9.41 -16.35
CA ALA A 140 6.82 -10.55 -15.48
C ALA A 140 6.21 -11.86 -16.01
N LEU A 141 5.00 -11.82 -16.57
CA LEU A 141 4.36 -12.97 -17.19
C LEU A 141 5.16 -13.45 -18.41
N ALA A 142 5.55 -12.53 -19.30
CA ALA A 142 6.33 -12.86 -20.49
C ALA A 142 7.69 -13.46 -20.11
N GLN A 143 8.37 -12.91 -19.11
CA GLN A 143 9.62 -13.46 -18.58
C GLN A 143 9.44 -14.89 -18.07
N ALA A 144 8.44 -15.12 -17.20
CA ALA A 144 8.16 -16.45 -16.67
C ALA A 144 7.79 -17.46 -17.79
N GLN A 145 7.08 -17.01 -18.82
CA GLN A 145 6.75 -17.86 -19.97
C GLN A 145 7.98 -18.21 -20.81
N ALA A 146 8.92 -17.29 -21.00
CA ALA A 146 10.18 -17.57 -21.66
C ALA A 146 11.06 -18.54 -20.87
N GLU A 147 11.15 -18.38 -19.55
CA GLU A 147 11.84 -19.33 -18.67
C GLU A 147 11.29 -20.76 -18.77
N LEU A 148 9.99 -20.89 -19.06
CA LEU A 148 9.32 -22.18 -19.28
C LEU A 148 9.33 -22.65 -20.75
N GLY A 149 9.91 -21.88 -21.67
CA GLY A 149 9.95 -22.18 -23.10
C GLY A 149 8.60 -22.10 -23.82
N ILE A 150 7.62 -21.38 -23.25
CA ILE A 150 6.29 -21.17 -23.84
C ILE A 150 6.33 -20.12 -24.95
N ILE A 151 7.09 -19.05 -24.74
CA ILE A 151 7.35 -17.99 -25.72
C ILE A 151 8.86 -17.85 -25.95
N PRO A 152 9.32 -17.32 -27.10
CA PRO A 152 10.73 -17.07 -27.33
C PRO A 152 11.32 -16.07 -26.32
N GLU A 153 12.56 -16.30 -25.87
CA GLU A 153 13.27 -15.38 -24.96
C GLU A 153 13.40 -13.96 -25.55
N SER A 154 13.60 -13.85 -26.86
CA SER A 154 13.66 -12.57 -27.57
C SER A 154 12.33 -11.80 -27.48
N ALA A 155 11.19 -12.49 -27.53
CA ALA A 155 9.88 -11.87 -27.38
C ALA A 155 9.68 -11.36 -25.95
N ALA A 156 10.03 -12.17 -24.94
CA ALA A 156 9.94 -11.76 -23.54
C ALA A 156 10.84 -10.55 -23.20
N ALA A 157 12.06 -10.53 -23.75
CA ALA A 157 12.99 -9.41 -23.59
C ALA A 157 12.42 -8.11 -24.20
N GLU A 158 11.81 -8.21 -25.39
CA GLU A 158 11.20 -7.06 -26.05
C GLU A 158 9.96 -6.55 -25.31
N ILE A 159 9.06 -7.45 -24.90
CA ILE A 159 7.87 -7.09 -24.10
C ILE A 159 8.29 -6.38 -22.82
N THR A 160 9.28 -6.94 -22.10
CA THR A 160 9.82 -6.33 -20.88
C THR A 160 10.36 -4.92 -21.16
N ARG A 161 11.11 -4.73 -22.24
CA ARG A 161 11.70 -3.45 -22.61
C ARG A 161 10.64 -2.40 -22.93
N LYS A 162 9.54 -2.80 -23.57
CA LYS A 162 8.45 -1.90 -23.99
C LYS A 162 7.34 -1.73 -22.97
N ALA A 163 7.26 -2.56 -21.93
CA ALA A 163 6.28 -2.52 -20.85
C ALA A 163 6.48 -1.34 -19.87
N HIS A 164 6.72 -0.15 -20.42
CA HIS A 164 6.80 1.10 -19.69
C HIS A 164 5.87 2.14 -20.31
N LEU A 165 5.05 2.76 -19.46
CA LEU A 165 4.02 3.70 -19.88
C LEU A 165 4.51 4.84 -20.79
N PRO A 166 5.74 5.40 -20.61
CA PRO A 166 6.26 6.43 -21.51
C PRO A 166 6.43 6.00 -22.97
N PHE A 167 6.48 4.70 -23.26
CA PHE A 167 6.54 4.20 -24.63
C PHE A 167 5.17 4.08 -25.30
N LEU A 168 4.09 4.08 -24.52
CA LEU A 168 2.72 3.89 -25.01
C LEU A 168 2.04 5.24 -25.27
N ASN A 169 1.13 5.26 -26.24
CA ASN A 169 0.31 6.43 -26.53
C ASN A 169 -0.99 6.38 -25.71
N LEU A 170 -1.11 7.23 -24.69
CA LEU A 170 -2.28 7.29 -23.82
C LEU A 170 -3.57 7.66 -24.55
N ASP A 171 -3.50 8.48 -25.61
CA ASP A 171 -4.69 8.88 -26.37
C ASP A 171 -5.28 7.69 -27.13
N ASN A 172 -4.42 6.81 -27.65
CA ASN A 172 -4.88 5.57 -28.28
C ASN A 172 -5.54 4.63 -27.27
N ILE A 173 -4.97 4.50 -26.06
CA ILE A 173 -5.55 3.69 -24.98
C ILE A 173 -6.93 4.23 -24.61
N ARG A 174 -7.06 5.55 -24.43
CA ARG A 174 -8.34 6.21 -24.10
C ARG A 174 -9.37 6.06 -25.21
N ALA A 175 -8.98 6.23 -26.46
CA ALA A 175 -9.86 6.01 -27.61
C ALA A 175 -10.31 4.55 -27.71
N GLY A 176 -9.41 3.59 -27.48
CA GLY A 176 -9.74 2.17 -27.43
C GLY A 176 -10.67 1.82 -26.26
N LEU A 177 -10.47 2.45 -25.09
CA LEU A 177 -11.33 2.29 -23.93
C LEU A 177 -12.74 2.78 -24.23
N ALA A 178 -12.87 3.97 -24.81
CA ALA A 178 -14.16 4.54 -25.21
C ALA A 178 -14.90 3.65 -26.22
N ARG A 179 -14.16 3.00 -27.13
CA ARG A 179 -14.74 2.12 -28.16
C ARG A 179 -15.16 0.76 -27.62
N THR A 180 -14.38 0.18 -26.71
CA THR A 180 -14.55 -1.23 -26.30
C THR A 180 -15.23 -1.40 -24.96
N GLY A 181 -15.19 -0.38 -24.09
CA GLY A 181 -15.58 -0.50 -22.69
C GLY A 181 -14.66 -1.41 -21.85
N HIS A 182 -13.59 -1.95 -22.43
CA HIS A 182 -12.66 -2.85 -21.75
C HIS A 182 -11.44 -2.08 -21.26
N SER A 183 -11.17 -2.17 -19.96
CA SER A 183 -10.12 -1.38 -19.29
C SER A 183 -8.68 -1.80 -19.62
N LEU A 184 -8.44 -3.08 -19.90
CA LEU A 184 -7.10 -3.60 -20.16
C LEU A 184 -6.78 -3.76 -21.65
N VAL A 185 -7.75 -4.21 -22.46
CA VAL A 185 -7.54 -4.56 -23.87
C VAL A 185 -6.86 -3.45 -24.70
N PRO A 186 -7.26 -2.17 -24.60
CA PRO A 186 -6.58 -1.09 -25.31
C PRO A 186 -5.11 -0.89 -24.90
N LEU A 187 -4.78 -1.16 -23.63
CA LEU A 187 -3.40 -1.12 -23.14
C LEU A 187 -2.56 -2.24 -23.78
N ILE A 188 -3.14 -3.44 -23.91
CA ILE A 188 -2.50 -4.59 -24.57
C ILE A 188 -2.25 -4.31 -26.05
N TRP A 189 -3.23 -3.75 -26.76
CA TRP A 189 -3.06 -3.36 -28.16
C TRP A 189 -1.96 -2.31 -28.36
N GLU A 190 -1.86 -1.34 -27.45
CA GLU A 190 -0.79 -0.36 -27.53
C GLU A 190 0.58 -0.95 -27.19
N LEU A 191 0.66 -1.90 -26.26
CA LEU A 191 1.90 -2.64 -25.97
C LEU A 191 2.33 -3.50 -27.17
N ASP A 192 1.40 -4.25 -27.77
CA ASP A 192 1.60 -5.01 -29.00
C ASP A 192 2.13 -4.11 -30.14
N ARG A 193 1.50 -2.96 -30.36
CA ARG A 193 1.89 -1.98 -31.40
C ARG A 193 3.32 -1.43 -31.24
N VAL A 194 3.81 -1.26 -30.00
CA VAL A 194 5.13 -0.68 -29.75
C VAL A 194 6.24 -1.73 -29.72
N CYS A 195 5.91 -3.01 -29.57
CA CYS A 195 6.83 -4.13 -29.65
C CYS A 195 7.35 -4.31 -31.08
N GLU A 196 8.63 -4.61 -31.21
CA GLU A 196 9.28 -4.85 -32.49
C GLU A 196 9.23 -6.33 -32.90
N GLY A 197 9.17 -6.59 -34.20
CA GLY A 197 9.11 -7.95 -34.76
C GLY A 197 7.84 -8.71 -34.38
N ASP A 198 7.97 -10.02 -34.14
CA ASP A 198 6.84 -10.90 -33.80
C ASP A 198 6.52 -10.91 -32.29
N ALA A 199 7.21 -10.09 -31.48
CA ALA A 199 7.06 -10.10 -30.02
C ALA A 199 5.65 -9.67 -29.57
N GLY A 200 5.02 -8.76 -30.30
CA GLY A 200 3.69 -8.25 -29.99
C GLY A 200 2.60 -9.33 -29.91
N GLY A 201 2.70 -10.37 -30.75
CA GLY A 201 1.77 -11.50 -30.75
C GLY A 201 1.82 -12.38 -29.50
N TYR A 202 2.85 -12.21 -28.66
CA TYR A 202 3.01 -12.91 -27.38
C TYR A 202 2.58 -12.08 -26.18
N VAL A 203 2.19 -10.82 -26.36
CA VAL A 203 1.67 -9.98 -25.27
C VAL A 203 0.37 -10.60 -24.74
N HIS A 204 0.19 -10.63 -23.42
CA HIS A 204 -0.99 -11.19 -22.76
C HIS A 204 -1.26 -12.68 -23.05
N TRP A 205 -0.25 -13.44 -23.50
CA TRP A 205 -0.43 -14.81 -23.95
C TRP A 205 -0.99 -15.72 -22.85
N GLY A 206 -2.18 -16.30 -23.08
CA GLY A 206 -2.82 -17.24 -22.15
C GLY A 206 -3.29 -16.63 -20.82
N ALA A 207 -3.21 -15.31 -20.65
CA ALA A 207 -3.73 -14.62 -19.48
C ALA A 207 -5.18 -14.18 -19.67
N THR A 208 -5.87 -13.97 -18.55
CA THR A 208 -7.16 -13.25 -18.53
C THR A 208 -6.95 -11.85 -17.96
N THR A 209 -7.85 -10.93 -18.30
CA THR A 209 -7.86 -9.56 -17.77
C THR A 209 -7.73 -9.52 -16.24
N GLN A 210 -8.43 -10.41 -15.53
CA GLN A 210 -8.40 -10.47 -14.07
C GLN A 210 -7.03 -10.85 -13.52
N ASN A 211 -6.28 -11.75 -14.18
CA ASN A 211 -4.92 -12.11 -13.73
C ASN A 211 -4.03 -10.87 -13.66
N ILE A 212 -4.10 -10.01 -14.66
CA ILE A 212 -3.28 -8.82 -14.78
C ILE A 212 -3.76 -7.73 -13.83
N GLN A 213 -5.07 -7.45 -13.83
CA GLN A 213 -5.63 -6.36 -13.04
C GLN A 213 -5.50 -6.58 -11.54
N GLN A 214 -5.85 -7.78 -11.06
CA GLN A 214 -5.81 -8.09 -9.63
C GLN A 214 -4.36 -8.17 -9.11
N THR A 215 -3.46 -8.75 -9.91
CA THR A 215 -2.03 -8.80 -9.54
C THR A 215 -1.42 -7.40 -9.54
N GLY A 216 -1.72 -6.56 -10.53
CA GLY A 216 -1.27 -5.16 -10.55
C GLY A 216 -1.82 -4.35 -9.37
N GLN A 217 -3.08 -4.56 -9.00
CA GLN A 217 -3.66 -3.98 -7.79
C GLN A 217 -2.90 -4.43 -6.52
N LEU A 218 -2.52 -5.70 -6.43
CA LEU A 218 -1.74 -6.22 -5.30
C LEU A 218 -0.34 -5.56 -5.23
N LEU A 219 0.30 -5.29 -6.37
CA LEU A 219 1.56 -4.54 -6.40
C LEU A 219 1.40 -3.13 -5.80
N LEU A 220 0.30 -2.44 -6.14
CA LEU A 220 -0.01 -1.11 -5.58
C LEU A 220 -0.35 -1.19 -4.09
N LEU A 221 -1.15 -2.17 -3.67
CA LEU A 221 -1.48 -2.41 -2.27
C LEU A 221 -0.23 -2.70 -1.43
N ARG A 222 0.72 -3.47 -1.95
CA ARG A 222 2.02 -3.71 -1.30
C ARG A 222 2.79 -2.41 -1.11
N ARG A 223 2.81 -1.52 -2.11
CA ARG A 223 3.45 -0.19 -2.01
C ARG A 223 2.75 0.67 -0.95
N ALA A 224 1.41 0.70 -0.94
CA ALA A 224 0.64 1.44 0.05
C ALA A 224 0.81 0.90 1.48
N HIS A 225 0.84 -0.42 1.63
CA HIS A 225 1.06 -1.07 2.92
C HIS A 225 2.39 -0.65 3.57
N LYS A 226 3.46 -0.48 2.77
CA LYS A 226 4.75 0.03 3.26
C LYS A 226 4.64 1.46 3.82
N ILE A 227 3.82 2.31 3.21
CA ILE A 227 3.55 3.67 3.71
C ILE A 227 2.88 3.59 5.07
N PHE A 228 1.82 2.78 5.21
CA PHE A 228 1.11 2.62 6.47
C PHE A 228 1.99 2.06 7.58
N LEU A 229 2.84 1.06 7.30
CA LEU A 229 3.78 0.54 8.29
C LEU A 229 4.76 1.62 8.78
N THR A 230 5.20 2.52 7.90
CA THR A 230 6.09 3.63 8.27
C THR A 230 5.39 4.63 9.19
N GLN A 231 4.12 4.95 8.90
CA GLN A 231 3.31 5.83 9.75
C GLN A 231 3.04 5.20 11.13
N LEU A 232 2.67 3.91 11.16
CA LEU A 232 2.46 3.18 12.40
C LEU A 232 3.73 3.14 13.25
N ALA A 233 4.90 2.89 12.65
CA ALA A 233 6.17 2.92 13.36
C ALA A 233 6.45 4.31 13.97
N THR A 234 6.07 5.39 13.27
CA THR A 234 6.23 6.77 13.75
C THR A 234 5.33 7.04 14.96
N ILE A 235 4.07 6.62 14.90
CA ILE A 235 3.11 6.75 16.01
C ILE A 235 3.58 5.94 17.22
N LEU A 236 3.97 4.68 17.01
CA LEU A 236 4.44 3.80 18.08
C LEU A 236 5.66 4.37 18.79
N ARG A 237 6.61 4.94 18.03
CA ARG A 237 7.76 5.66 18.61
C ARG A 237 7.32 6.84 19.46
N ALA A 238 6.45 7.70 18.94
CA ALA A 238 5.97 8.87 19.69
C ALA A 238 5.24 8.47 20.99
N LEU A 239 4.44 7.39 20.95
CA LEU A 239 3.76 6.85 22.12
C LEU A 239 4.75 6.21 23.11
N ALA A 240 5.74 5.47 22.63
CA ALA A 240 6.79 4.89 23.48
C ALA A 240 7.61 5.98 24.17
N ASP A 241 8.00 7.02 23.44
CA ASP A 241 8.73 8.16 24.00
C ASP A 241 7.89 8.91 25.04
N LEU A 242 6.59 9.07 24.79
CA LEU A 242 5.67 9.66 25.77
C LEU A 242 5.58 8.80 27.03
N ALA A 243 5.35 7.50 26.87
CA ALA A 243 5.26 6.55 27.98
C ALA A 243 6.52 6.57 28.84
N GLU A 244 7.71 6.57 28.22
CA GLU A 244 8.98 6.60 28.96
C GLU A 244 9.16 7.91 29.75
N ARG A 245 8.81 9.06 29.15
CA ARG A 245 8.91 10.37 29.83
C ARG A 245 7.92 10.52 30.98
N THR A 246 6.76 9.87 30.91
CA THR A 246 5.68 10.05 31.89
C THR A 246 5.47 8.83 32.79
N LYS A 247 6.36 7.84 32.76
CA LYS A 247 6.19 6.57 33.50
C LYS A 247 6.02 6.75 35.01
N ASP A 248 6.66 7.76 35.59
CA ASP A 248 6.62 8.07 37.02
C ASP A 248 5.59 9.17 37.37
N MET A 249 4.82 9.65 36.38
CA MET A 249 3.80 10.67 36.59
C MET A 249 2.54 10.04 37.22
N LEU A 250 2.20 10.47 38.44
CA LEU A 250 0.96 10.05 39.10
C LEU A 250 -0.25 10.66 38.38
N LEU A 251 -1.13 9.80 37.88
CA LEU A 251 -2.38 10.16 37.21
C LEU A 251 -3.54 9.39 37.87
N PRO A 252 -4.66 10.07 38.23
CA PRO A 252 -5.85 9.36 38.67
C PRO A 252 -6.41 8.55 37.50
N GLY A 253 -6.44 7.22 37.65
CA GLY A 253 -7.10 6.35 36.69
C GLY A 253 -8.61 6.59 36.73
N ARG A 254 -9.24 6.69 35.55
CA ARG A 254 -10.69 6.85 35.45
C ARG A 254 -11.36 5.61 34.89
N THR A 255 -12.42 5.14 35.55
CA THR A 255 -13.30 4.07 35.06
C THR A 255 -14.74 4.57 35.06
N HIS A 256 -15.49 4.34 33.97
CA HIS A 256 -16.81 4.96 33.75
C HIS A 256 -16.81 6.51 33.83
N GLY A 257 -15.66 7.14 33.57
CA GLY A 257 -15.50 8.59 33.66
C GLY A 257 -15.40 9.15 35.08
N GLN A 258 -15.34 8.28 36.10
CA GLN A 258 -15.09 8.62 37.51
C GLN A 258 -13.62 8.39 37.84
#